data_AF-A0A849YWF6-F1
#
_entry.id   AF-A0A849YWF6-F1
#
_cell.length_a   1.000
_cell.length_b   1.000
_cell.length_c   1.000
_cell.angle_alpha   90.00
_cell.angle_beta   90.00
_cell.angle_gamma   90.00
#
_symmetry.space_group_name_H-M   'P 1'
#
loop_
_entity.id
_entity.type
_entity.pdbx_description
1 polymer ?
#
loop_
_entity_poly.entity_id
_entity_poly.type
_entity_poly.pdbx_seq_one_letter_code
_entity_poly.pdbx_strand_id
1 'polypeptide(L)'
;MNSTLSAVLQALFVLASQDHHATILRVAKKTGLSRAEVETSLAALDRAGLVDASRVRLTLPGLAYAASAGASERVIVPGVVRRQAA
;
A
#
# COMPACT_ATOMS: atom_id res chain seq x y z
N MET A 1 -11.75 4.23 -6.15
CA MET A 1 -11.09 2.91 -6.00
C MET A 1 -11.77 2.18 -4.85
N ASN A 2 -12.09 0.88 -4.97
CA ASN A 2 -12.75 0.13 -3.89
C ASN A 2 -11.78 -0.15 -2.72
N SER A 3 -12.30 -0.26 -1.49
CA SER A 3 -11.51 -0.38 -0.24
C SER A 3 -10.49 -1.52 -0.29
N THR A 4 -10.87 -2.67 -0.85
CA THR A 4 -9.98 -3.84 -1.02
C THR A 4 -8.77 -3.54 -1.91
N LEU A 5 -8.97 -2.82 -3.02
CA LEU A 5 -7.89 -2.47 -3.95
C LEU A 5 -6.91 -1.49 -3.29
N SER A 6 -7.44 -0.51 -2.56
CA SER A 6 -6.61 0.43 -1.79
C SER A 6 -5.81 -0.28 -0.70
N ALA A 7 -6.40 -1.24 0.01
CA ALA A 7 -5.71 -2.03 1.03
C ALA A 7 -4.55 -2.87 0.45
N VAL A 8 -4.78 -3.53 -0.70
CA VAL A 8 -3.73 -4.29 -1.40
C VAL A 8 -2.62 -3.38 -1.89
N LEU A 9 -2.95 -2.24 -2.49
CA LEU A 9 -1.97 -1.27 -2.97
C LEU A 9 -1.13 -0.69 -1.82
N GLN A 10 -1.76 -0.35 -0.70
CA GLN A 10 -1.07 0.16 0.49
C GLN A 10 -0.19 -0.92 1.14
N ALA A 11 -0.65 -2.17 1.16
CA ALA A 11 0.14 -3.29 1.65
C ALA A 11 1.42 -3.49 0.82
N LEU A 12 1.33 -3.42 -0.51
CA LEU A 12 2.48 -3.48 -1.40
C LEU A 12 3.45 -2.32 -1.16
N PHE A 13 2.94 -1.10 -0.98
CA PHE A 13 3.75 0.08 -0.69
C PHE A 13 4.57 -0.08 0.59
N VAL A 14 3.93 -0.50 1.68
CA VAL A 14 4.60 -0.70 2.97
C VAL A 14 5.60 -1.86 2.91
N LEU A 15 5.33 -2.92 2.14
CA LEU A 15 6.30 -4.01 1.94
C LEU A 15 7.52 -3.53 1.15
N ALA A 16 7.30 -2.76 0.08
CA ALA A 16 8.38 -2.18 -0.71
C ALA A 16 9.24 -1.21 0.11
N SER A 17 8.63 -0.40 0.99
CA SER A 17 9.36 0.55 1.84
C SER A 17 10.19 -0.11 2.94
N GLN A 18 9.98 -1.40 3.21
CA GLN A 18 10.70 -2.19 4.21
C GLN A 18 11.78 -3.08 3.56
N ASP A 19 12.08 -2.88 2.27
CA ASP A 19 12.93 -3.76 1.45
C ASP A 19 12.49 -5.23 1.48
N HIS A 20 11.20 -5.46 1.73
CA HIS A 20 10.64 -6.80 1.76
C HIS A 20 10.12 -7.17 0.36
N HIS A 21 10.61 -8.29 -0.16
CA HIS A 21 10.02 -8.90 -1.34
C HIS A 21 8.53 -9.20 -1.08
N ALA A 22 7.66 -8.61 -1.88
CA ALA A 22 6.23 -8.82 -1.78
C ALA A 22 5.86 -10.14 -2.46
N THR A 23 5.02 -10.93 -1.79
CA THR A 23 4.42 -12.15 -2.32
C THR A 23 2.93 -12.12 -2.02
N ILE A 24 2.13 -12.86 -2.78
CA ILE A 24 0.68 -12.95 -2.58
C ILE A 24 0.34 -13.29 -1.12
N LEU A 25 1.08 -14.23 -0.53
CA LEU A 25 0.89 -14.63 0.87
C LEU A 25 1.22 -13.53 1.88
N ARG A 26 2.27 -12.73 1.63
CA ARG A 26 2.63 -11.60 2.50
C ARG A 26 1.59 -10.48 2.41
N VAL A 27 1.09 -10.21 1.21
CA VAL A 27 0.00 -9.25 1.00
C VAL A 27 -1.26 -9.73 1.71
N ALA A 28 -1.69 -10.98 1.50
CA ALA A 28 -2.84 -11.60 2.17
C ALA A 28 -2.73 -11.51 3.70
N LYS A 29 -1.56 -11.87 4.26
CA LYS A 29 -1.30 -11.74 5.70
C LYS A 29 -1.41 -10.30 6.19
N LYS A 30 -0.97 -9.33 5.40
CA LYS A 30 -0.95 -7.92 5.78
C LYS A 30 -2.33 -7.26 5.67
N THR A 31 -3.15 -7.68 4.71
CA THR A 31 -4.49 -7.13 4.48
C THR A 31 -5.60 -7.92 5.18
N GLY A 32 -5.32 -9.15 5.65
CA GLY A 32 -6.34 -10.07 6.17
C GLY A 32 -7.22 -10.70 5.09
N LEU A 33 -6.88 -10.55 3.81
CA LEU A 33 -7.66 -11.07 2.68
C LEU A 33 -7.27 -12.51 2.35
N SER A 34 -8.18 -13.25 1.71
CA SER A 34 -7.85 -14.54 1.13
C SER A 34 -6.89 -14.39 -0.06
N ARG A 35 -6.20 -15.49 -0.39
CA ARG A 35 -5.32 -15.55 -1.56
C ARG A 35 -6.04 -15.15 -2.87
N ALA A 36 -7.25 -15.66 -3.07
CA ALA A 36 -8.04 -15.41 -4.28
C ALA A 36 -8.46 -13.93 -4.40
N GLU A 37 -8.81 -13.29 -3.28
CA GLU A 37 -9.13 -11.85 -3.25
C GLU A 37 -7.90 -10.99 -3.58
N VAL A 38 -6.73 -11.38 -3.09
CA VAL A 38 -5.46 -10.69 -3.43
C VAL A 38 -5.13 -10.87 -4.90
N GLU A 39 -5.22 -12.08 -5.46
CA GLU A 39 -4.98 -12.34 -6.88
C GLU A 39 -5.94 -11.54 -7.77
N THR A 40 -7.22 -11.51 -7.42
CA THR A 40 -8.23 -10.71 -8.13
C THR A 40 -7.92 -9.22 -8.07
N SER A 41 -7.50 -8.74 -6.90
CA SER A 41 -7.14 -7.32 -6.69
C SER A 41 -5.88 -6.94 -7.46
N LEU A 42 -4.86 -7.79 -7.46
CA LEU A 42 -3.64 -7.60 -8.24
C LEU A 42 -3.96 -7.54 -9.73
N ALA A 43 -4.79 -8.44 -10.25
CA ALA A 43 -5.20 -8.42 -11.66
C ALA A 43 -6.01 -7.16 -12.03
N ALA A 44 -6.79 -6.61 -11.11
CA ALA A 44 -7.50 -5.35 -11.33
C ALA A 44 -6.55 -4.15 -11.35
N LEU A 45 -5.59 -4.10 -10.41
CA LEU A 45 -4.59 -3.03 -10.33
C LEU A 45 -3.59 -3.08 -11.50
N ASP A 46 -3.29 -4.27 -11.99
CA ASP A 46 -2.39 -4.51 -13.14
C ASP A 46 -3.01 -3.98 -14.43
N ARG A 47 -4.30 -4.26 -14.65
CA ARG A 47 -5.09 -3.65 -15.74
C ARG A 47 -5.16 -2.13 -15.64
N ALA A 48 -5.06 -1.56 -14.44
CA ALA A 48 -4.98 -0.11 -14.21
C ALA A 48 -3.56 0.46 -14.34
N GLY A 49 -2.54 -0.38 -14.57
CA GLY A 49 -1.13 0.04 -14.71
C GLY A 49 -0.45 0.41 -13.39
N LEU A 50 -1.04 0.08 -12.24
CA LEU A 50 -0.53 0.46 -10.90
C LEU A 50 0.38 -0.62 -10.30
N VAL A 51 0.24 -1.87 -10.73
CA VAL A 51 1.10 -2.97 -10.27
C VAL A 51 1.55 -3.81 -11.47
N ASP A 52 2.59 -4.59 -11.25
CA ASP A 52 3.00 -5.72 -12.09
C ASP A 52 2.57 -6.98 -11.32
N ALA A 53 1.43 -7.56 -11.70
CA ALA A 53 0.82 -8.67 -10.96
C ALA A 53 1.70 -9.93 -10.97
N SER A 54 2.40 -10.20 -12.07
CA SER A 54 3.30 -11.36 -12.18
C SER A 54 4.47 -11.29 -11.20
N ARG A 55 4.95 -10.08 -10.89
CA ARG A 55 6.05 -9.86 -9.94
C ARG A 55 5.59 -9.37 -8.57
N VAL A 56 4.28 -9.18 -8.36
CA VAL A 56 3.67 -8.71 -7.12
C VAL A 56 4.33 -7.42 -6.61
N ARG A 57 4.49 -6.43 -7.48
CA ARG A 57 5.18 -5.17 -7.15
C ARG A 57 4.45 -3.96 -7.70
N LEU A 58 4.70 -2.79 -7.12
CA LEU A 58 4.22 -1.52 -7.64
C LEU A 58 4.96 -1.17 -8.94
N THR A 59 4.23 -0.60 -9.90
CA THR A 59 4.84 0.18 -10.98
C THR A 59 5.23 1.57 -10.46
N LEU A 60 5.96 2.34 -11.26
CA LEU A 60 6.26 3.74 -10.89
C LEU A 60 4.98 4.59 -10.70
N PRO A 61 3.96 4.54 -11.59
CA PRO A 61 2.68 5.19 -11.34
C PRO A 61 1.98 4.71 -10.08
N GLY A 62 1.97 3.40 -9.81
CA GLY A 62 1.36 2.85 -8.60
C GLY A 62 2.05 3.27 -7.32
N LEU A 63 3.39 3.42 -7.35
CA LEU A 63 4.17 3.94 -6.25
C LEU A 63 3.82 5.39 -5.94
N ALA A 64 3.75 6.25 -6.96
CA ALA A 64 3.35 7.65 -6.78
C ALA A 64 1.92 7.75 -6.23
N TYR A 65 1.01 6.94 -6.76
CA TYR A 65 -0.37 6.89 -6.30
C TYR A 65 -0.45 6.47 -4.82
N ALA A 66 0.19 5.36 -4.44
CA ALA A 66 0.18 4.86 -3.07
C ALA A 66 0.82 5.83 -2.07
N ALA A 67 1.92 6.49 -2.47
CA ALA A 67 2.57 7.51 -1.65
C ALA A 67 1.64 8.72 -1.39
N SER A 68 0.87 9.14 -2.40
CA SER A 68 -0.09 10.24 -2.25
C SER A 68 -1.27 9.87 -1.35
N ALA A 69 -1.76 8.61 -1.42
CA ALA A 69 -2.84 8.11 -0.58
C ALA A 69 -2.41 7.93 0.89
N GLY A 70 -1.19 7.44 1.14
CA GLY A 70 -0.65 7.28 2.49
C GLY A 70 -0.36 8.59 3.22
N ALA A 71 -0.17 9.70 2.49
CA ALA A 71 0.00 11.03 3.08
C ALA A 71 -1.27 11.54 3.79
N SER A 72 -2.46 11.04 3.40
CA SER A 72 -3.73 11.44 4.03
C SER A 72 -4.09 10.66 5.30
N GLU A 73 -3.48 9.50 5.56
CA GLU A 73 -3.85 8.64 6.71
C GLU A 73 -2.93 8.80 7.94
N ARG A 74 -1.92 9.68 7.86
CA ARG A 74 -1.01 10.02 8.97
C ARG A 74 -1.10 11.49 9.36
N VAL A 75 -2.22 11.89 9.95
CA VAL A 75 -2.24 12.99 10.93
C VAL A 75 -3.01 12.54 12.17
N ILE A 76 -2.36 11.70 12.97
CA ILE A 76 -2.52 11.76 14.43
C ILE A 76 -1.23 12.42 14.89
N VAL A 77 -1.31 13.62 15.45
CA VAL A 77 -0.18 14.29 16.09
C VAL A 77 -0.31 14.07 17.60
N PRO A 78 0.33 13.05 18.20
CA PRO A 78 0.49 13.02 19.64
C PRO A 78 1.70 13.89 19.99
N GLY A 79 1.43 15.00 20.69
CA GLY A 79 2.45 15.74 21.44
C GLY A 79 3.44 16.54 20.60
N VAL A 80 3.07 17.79 20.30
CA VAL A 80 4.06 18.86 20.15
C VAL A 80 3.86 19.85 21.29
N VAL A 81 4.49 19.59 22.43
CA VAL A 81 4.79 20.66 23.39
C VAL A 81 5.91 21.48 22.78
N ARG A 82 5.58 22.53 22.03
CA ARG A 82 6.55 23.58 21.76
C ARG A 82 6.69 24.40 23.04
N ARG A 83 7.81 24.25 23.75
CA ARG A 83 8.26 25.30 24.68
C ARG A 83 8.59 26.53 23.83
N GLN A 84 7.75 27.56 23.90
CA GLN A 84 8.23 28.91 23.59
C GLN A 84 9.08 29.36 24.77
N ALA A 85 10.37 29.55 24.52
CA ALA A 85 11.28 30.26 25.39
C ALA A 85 11.43 31.69 24.84
N ALA A 86 10.94 32.66 25.60
CA ALA A 86 11.57 33.92 25.97
C ALA A 86 10.60 34.69 26.86
#